data_AF-A0A7Y3B1N0-F1
#
_entry.id   AF-A0A7Y3B1N0-F1
#
_cell.length_a   1.000
_cell.length_b   1.000
_cell.length_c   1.000
_cell.angle_alpha   90.00
_cell.angle_beta   90.00
_cell.angle_gamma   90.00
#
_symmetry.space_group_name_H-M   'P 1'
#
loop_
_entity.id
_entity.type
_entity.pdbx_description
1 polymer ?
#
loop_
_entity_poly.entity_id
_entity_poly.type
_entity_poly.pdbx_seq_one_letter_code
_entity_poly.pdbx_strand_id
1 'polypeptide(L)'
;MIEPRKQAYLEAMGFDVWVARPERPLPGRLVVQAGEGSTLLVVPSAEDQEIPIARDIARACAGKPSWAWLDPEGRPDSPALEEAVENGLFTQVVVFGQRLANELFKGEAPPQLIASSAVTVVAALDDLATRGSAKQELWRLMALGAAISPVS
;
A
#
# COMPACT_ATOMS: atom_id res chain seq x y z
N MET A 1 22.71 -4.52 -19.82
CA MET A 1 21.49 -4.28 -20.63
C MET A 1 21.88 -4.42 -22.09
N ILE A 2 21.32 -5.39 -22.83
CA ILE A 2 21.57 -5.52 -24.28
C ILE A 2 20.54 -4.63 -24.98
N GLU A 3 21.00 -3.72 -25.82
CA GLU A 3 20.11 -2.86 -26.61
C GLU A 3 19.21 -3.70 -27.54
N PRO A 4 17.94 -3.31 -27.77
CA PRO A 4 16.98 -4.11 -28.53
C PRO A 4 17.47 -4.52 -29.93
N ARG A 5 18.24 -3.64 -30.56
CA ARG A 5 18.84 -3.87 -31.89
C ARG A 5 19.93 -4.95 -31.86
N LYS A 6 20.68 -5.04 -30.78
CA LYS A 6 21.75 -6.02 -30.59
C LYS A 6 21.18 -7.40 -30.27
N GLN A 7 20.05 -7.46 -29.56
CA GLN A 7 19.31 -8.70 -29.34
C GLN A 7 18.77 -9.30 -30.65
N ALA A 8 18.08 -8.49 -31.45
CA ALA A 8 17.54 -8.93 -32.74
C ALA A 8 18.62 -9.46 -33.71
N TYR A 9 19.81 -8.86 -33.68
CA TYR A 9 20.95 -9.33 -34.46
C TYR A 9 21.47 -10.70 -33.99
N LEU A 10 21.53 -10.95 -32.68
CA LEU A 10 22.01 -12.22 -32.13
C LEU A 10 21.01 -13.36 -32.36
N GLU A 11 19.71 -13.08 -32.25
CA GLU A 11 18.65 -14.03 -32.59
C GLU A 11 18.66 -14.40 -34.08
N ALA A 12 18.86 -13.43 -34.96
CA ALA A 12 18.99 -13.68 -36.40
C ALA A 12 20.23 -14.53 -36.78
N MET A 13 21.27 -14.49 -35.95
CA MET A 13 22.50 -15.29 -36.11
C MET A 13 22.39 -16.69 -35.48
N GLY A 14 21.23 -17.06 -34.92
CA GLY A 14 20.97 -18.40 -34.36
C GLY A 14 21.54 -18.64 -32.97
N PHE A 15 21.87 -17.57 -32.23
CA PHE A 15 22.30 -17.69 -30.83
C PHE A 15 21.10 -17.59 -29.88
N ASP A 16 20.98 -18.57 -28.98
CA ASP A 16 19.99 -18.52 -27.89
C ASP A 16 20.35 -17.41 -26.91
N VAL A 17 19.66 -16.27 -27.00
CA VAL A 17 19.84 -15.14 -26.09
C VAL A 17 19.07 -15.42 -24.81
N TRP A 18 19.76 -15.89 -23.78
CA TRP A 18 19.21 -15.99 -22.43
C TRP A 18 19.12 -14.58 -21.82
N VAL A 19 17.94 -13.94 -21.93
CA VAL A 19 17.67 -12.69 -21.21
C VAL A 19 17.46 -13.05 -19.74
N ALA A 20 18.29 -12.48 -18.86
CA ALA A 20 18.05 -12.56 -17.43
C ALA A 20 16.62 -12.06 -17.15
N ARG A 21 15.79 -12.91 -16.55
CA ARG A 21 14.48 -12.49 -16.03
C ARG A 21 14.74 -11.27 -15.13
N PRO A 22 14.05 -10.14 -15.33
CA PRO A 22 14.23 -8.99 -14.44
C PRO A 22 14.04 -9.47 -13.00
N GLU A 23 14.92 -9.02 -12.10
CA GLU A 23 14.80 -9.34 -10.68
C GLU A 23 13.36 -9.04 -10.25
N ARG A 24 12.71 -9.99 -9.57
CA ARG A 24 11.36 -9.75 -9.09
C ARG A 24 11.40 -8.51 -8.19
N PRO A 25 10.42 -7.59 -8.30
CA PRO A 25 10.21 -6.53 -7.33
C PRO A 25 10.43 -7.05 -5.93
N LEU A 26 11.24 -6.35 -5.13
CA LEU A 26 11.35 -6.64 -3.72
C LEU A 26 9.93 -6.59 -3.13
N PRO A 27 9.42 -7.68 -2.54
CA PRO A 27 8.04 -7.72 -2.06
C PRO A 27 7.83 -6.65 -0.99
N GLY A 28 6.71 -5.92 -1.07
CA GLY A 28 6.31 -4.93 -0.07
C GLY A 28 6.80 -3.49 -0.32
N ARG A 29 7.32 -3.18 -1.51
CA ARG A 29 7.63 -1.81 -1.93
C ARG A 29 6.34 -1.07 -2.28
N LEU A 30 6.23 0.20 -1.89
CA LEU A 30 5.03 0.99 -2.01
C LEU A 30 5.21 2.19 -2.93
N VAL A 31 4.22 2.45 -3.77
CA VAL A 31 4.00 3.80 -4.30
C VAL A 31 3.15 4.55 -3.28
N VAL A 32 3.63 5.72 -2.86
CA VAL A 32 2.93 6.57 -1.89
C VAL A 32 2.48 7.85 -2.59
N GLN A 33 1.18 8.10 -2.58
CA GLN A 33 0.57 9.34 -3.00
C GLN A 33 0.37 10.26 -1.79
N ALA A 34 0.96 11.45 -1.86
CA ALA A 34 0.93 12.42 -0.77
C ALA A 34 -0.48 12.91 -0.43
N GLY A 35 -0.79 12.91 0.87
CA GLY A 35 -1.90 13.61 1.50
C GLY A 35 -1.40 14.71 2.44
N GLU A 36 -2.32 15.31 3.19
CA GLU A 36 -2.04 16.39 4.17
C GLU A 36 -2.24 15.95 5.63
N GLY A 37 -2.82 14.76 5.85
CA GLY A 37 -3.06 14.18 7.17
C GLY A 37 -2.01 13.15 7.59
N SER A 38 -2.11 12.70 8.85
CA SER A 38 -1.19 11.73 9.45
C SER A 38 -1.60 10.26 9.26
N THR A 39 -2.60 10.00 8.42
CA THR A 39 -3.11 8.66 8.13
C THR A 39 -2.64 8.18 6.77
N LEU A 40 -2.07 6.99 6.72
CA LEU A 40 -1.74 6.25 5.50
C LEU A 40 -2.76 5.14 5.27
N LEU A 41 -3.44 5.18 4.11
CA LEU A 41 -4.37 4.16 3.66
C LEU A 41 -3.69 3.28 2.61
N VAL A 42 -3.53 1.99 2.89
CA VAL A 42 -2.82 1.04 2.03
C VAL A 42 -3.80 0.10 1.34
N VAL A 43 -3.85 0.18 0.01
CA VAL A 43 -4.74 -0.60 -0.86
C VAL A 43 -3.94 -1.47 -1.85
N PRO A 44 -4.54 -2.49 -2.48
CA PRO A 44 -3.81 -3.36 -3.40
C PRO A 44 -3.27 -2.63 -4.64
N SER A 45 -4.05 -1.72 -5.21
CA SER A 45 -3.71 -1.01 -6.44
C SER A 45 -4.15 0.46 -6.41
N ALA A 46 -3.60 1.27 -7.32
CA ALA A 46 -3.97 2.68 -7.47
C ALA A 46 -5.46 2.88 -7.81
N GLU A 47 -6.08 1.93 -8.53
CA GLU A 47 -7.48 2.04 -8.97
C GLU A 47 -8.45 1.92 -7.79
N ASP A 48 -8.05 1.19 -6.74
CA ASP A 48 -8.87 0.95 -5.56
C ASP A 48 -9.17 2.23 -4.76
N GLN A 49 -8.34 3.27 -4.88
CA GLN A 49 -8.60 4.55 -4.19
C GLN A 49 -9.77 5.33 -4.83
N GLU A 50 -10.11 5.03 -6.09
CA GLU A 50 -11.10 5.79 -6.85
C GLU A 50 -12.53 5.29 -6.70
N ILE A 51 -12.71 4.11 -6.09
CA ILE A 51 -14.05 3.54 -5.89
C ILE A 51 -14.84 4.37 -4.87
N PRO A 52 -16.19 4.37 -4.92
CA PRO A 52 -17.02 5.23 -4.07
C PRO A 52 -16.76 5.08 -2.57
N ILE A 53 -16.64 3.85 -2.06
CA ILE A 53 -16.44 3.59 -0.63
C ILE A 53 -15.05 4.06 -0.16
N ALA A 54 -14.01 3.95 -0.97
CA ALA A 54 -12.66 4.45 -0.65
C ALA A 54 -12.67 5.99 -0.51
N ARG A 55 -13.39 6.67 -1.41
CA ARG A 55 -13.58 8.13 -1.34
C ARG A 55 -14.39 8.57 -0.13
N ASP A 56 -15.40 7.79 0.27
CA ASP A 56 -16.14 8.04 1.52
C ASP A 56 -15.23 7.88 2.75
N ILE A 57 -14.40 6.83 2.78
CA ILE A 57 -13.44 6.59 3.86
C ILE A 57 -12.43 7.73 3.96
N ALA A 58 -11.85 8.17 2.84
CA ALA A 58 -10.91 9.29 2.87
C ALA A 58 -11.55 10.59 3.38
N ARG A 59 -12.83 10.83 3.08
CA ARG A 59 -13.58 11.98 3.62
C ARG A 59 -13.87 11.85 5.12
N ALA A 60 -13.90 10.64 5.66
CA ALA A 60 -14.11 10.38 7.08
C ALA A 60 -12.82 10.51 7.91
N CYS A 61 -11.64 10.47 7.28
CA CYS A 61 -10.37 10.68 7.97
C CYS A 61 -10.22 12.12 8.47
N ALA A 62 -9.48 12.29 9.58
CA ALA A 62 -9.08 13.61 10.05
C ALA A 62 -8.01 14.18 9.10
N GLY A 63 -8.42 15.10 8.23
CA GLY A 63 -7.58 15.63 7.15
C GLY A 63 -7.53 14.71 5.92
N LYS A 64 -6.81 15.14 4.88
CA LYS A 64 -6.69 14.38 3.63
C LYS A 64 -5.66 13.25 3.80
N PRO A 65 -6.06 11.97 3.87
CA PRO A 65 -5.10 10.90 4.08
C PRO A 65 -4.15 10.75 2.89
N SER A 66 -2.99 10.17 3.16
CA SER A 66 -2.10 9.67 2.11
C SER A 66 -2.58 8.28 1.67
N TRP A 67 -2.43 7.97 0.38
CA TRP A 67 -2.72 6.65 -0.16
C TRP A 67 -1.43 5.94 -0.52
N ALA A 68 -1.39 4.62 -0.35
CA ALA A 68 -0.31 3.80 -0.83
C ALA A 68 -0.82 2.49 -1.41
N TRP A 69 -0.06 1.94 -2.34
CA TRP A 69 -0.30 0.63 -2.92
C TRP A 69 1.01 -0.05 -3.29
N LEU A 70 0.96 -1.37 -3.48
CA LEU A 70 2.14 -2.12 -3.89
C LEU A 70 2.66 -1.59 -5.23
N ASP A 71 3.97 -1.35 -5.32
CA ASP A 71 4.61 -0.97 -6.57
C ASP A 71 4.76 -2.21 -7.47
N PRO A 72 3.96 -2.35 -8.55
CA PRO A 72 4.04 -3.51 -9.42
C PRO A 72 5.36 -3.57 -10.18
N GLU A 73 6.01 -2.42 -10.41
CA GLU A 73 7.26 -2.31 -11.14
C GLU A 73 8.48 -2.50 -10.23
N GLY A 74 8.30 -2.48 -8.91
CA GLY A 74 9.37 -2.69 -7.95
C GLY A 74 10.51 -1.68 -8.08
N ARG A 75 10.19 -0.41 -8.32
CA ARG A 75 11.20 0.63 -8.55
C ARG A 75 12.12 0.72 -7.32
N PRO A 76 13.43 0.92 -7.53
CA PRO A 76 14.40 0.92 -6.44
C PRO A 76 14.15 2.04 -5.41
N ASP A 77 13.56 3.15 -5.86
CA ASP A 77 13.27 4.32 -5.01
C ASP A 77 11.94 4.20 -4.25
N SER A 78 11.15 3.15 -4.51
CA SER A 78 9.87 2.95 -3.82
C SER A 78 10.15 2.55 -2.37
N PRO A 79 9.61 3.25 -1.36
CA PRO A 79 9.88 2.92 0.04
C PRO A 79 9.26 1.59 0.45
N ALA A 80 9.85 0.92 1.43
CA ALA A 80 9.14 -0.08 2.23
C ALA A 80 8.11 0.60 3.13
N LEU A 81 7.17 -0.16 3.73
CA LEU A 81 6.13 0.42 4.59
C LEU A 81 6.70 1.23 5.77
N GLU A 82 7.74 0.73 6.43
CA GLU A 82 8.39 1.43 7.55
C GLU A 82 9.05 2.74 7.10
N GLU A 83 9.79 2.72 5.98
CA GLU A 83 10.38 3.93 5.38
C GLU A 83 9.28 4.95 4.99
N ALA A 84 8.16 4.49 4.43
CA ALA A 84 7.04 5.34 4.07
C ALA A 84 6.40 6.01 5.30
N VAL A 85 6.27 5.26 6.39
CA VAL A 85 5.81 5.75 7.69
C VAL A 85 6.72 6.85 8.22
N GLU A 86 8.02 6.61 8.26
CA GLU A 86 8.99 7.57 8.80
C GLU A 86 9.05 8.84 7.94
N ASN A 87 9.11 8.68 6.61
CA ASN A 87 9.18 9.80 5.67
C ASN A 87 7.90 10.65 5.68
N GLY A 88 6.74 10.03 5.85
CA GLY A 88 5.44 10.70 5.88
C GLY A 88 5.01 11.18 7.26
N LEU A 89 5.77 10.85 8.33
CA LEU A 89 5.40 11.09 9.73
C LEU A 89 3.98 10.61 10.05
N PHE A 90 3.61 9.45 9.51
CA PHE A 90 2.28 8.90 9.73
C PHE A 90 2.13 8.44 11.17
N THR A 91 0.97 8.65 11.77
CA THR A 91 0.64 8.14 13.12
C THR A 91 -0.32 6.96 13.05
N GLN A 92 -0.98 6.76 11.90
CA GLN A 92 -1.94 5.70 11.65
C GLN A 92 -1.71 5.09 10.27
N VAL A 93 -1.67 3.76 10.20
CA VAL A 93 -1.61 2.98 8.97
C VAL A 93 -2.80 2.03 8.94
N VAL A 94 -3.62 2.13 7.89
CA VAL A 94 -4.78 1.26 7.68
C VAL A 94 -4.53 0.43 6.44
N VAL A 95 -4.48 -0.90 6.59
CA VAL A 95 -4.28 -1.85 5.49
C VAL A 95 -5.59 -2.52 5.15
N PHE A 96 -6.04 -2.39 3.90
CA PHE A 96 -7.32 -2.94 3.45
C PHE A 96 -7.17 -4.38 2.93
N GLY A 97 -7.64 -5.33 3.72
CA GLY A 97 -7.73 -6.75 3.37
C GLY A 97 -6.55 -7.60 3.87
N GLN A 98 -6.88 -8.82 4.32
CA GLN A 98 -5.90 -9.74 4.90
C GLN A 98 -4.85 -10.20 3.87
N ARG A 99 -5.24 -10.35 2.59
CA ARG A 99 -4.31 -10.74 1.53
C ARG A 99 -3.18 -9.73 1.38
N LEU A 100 -3.53 -8.44 1.29
CA LEU A 100 -2.55 -7.36 1.18
C LEU A 100 -1.64 -7.30 2.42
N ALA A 101 -2.23 -7.44 3.63
CA ALA A 101 -1.45 -7.52 4.86
C ALA A 101 -0.43 -8.67 4.82
N ASN A 102 -0.84 -9.87 4.40
CA ASN A 102 0.07 -11.01 4.28
C ASN A 102 1.19 -10.75 3.26
N GLU A 103 0.91 -10.05 2.16
CA GLU A 103 1.94 -9.68 1.18
C GLU A 103 2.94 -8.65 1.76
N LEU A 104 2.45 -7.62 2.46
CA LEU A 104 3.28 -6.58 3.10
C LEU A 104 4.16 -7.14 4.21
N PHE A 105 3.59 -8.04 5.04
CA PHE A 105 4.26 -8.61 6.20
C PHE A 105 4.84 -10.00 5.94
N LYS A 106 5.00 -10.39 4.68
CA LYS A 106 5.64 -11.66 4.26
C LYS A 106 5.02 -12.90 4.93
N GLY A 107 3.71 -12.87 5.19
CA GLY A 107 2.94 -13.93 5.84
C GLY A 107 3.05 -13.94 7.36
N GLU A 108 3.82 -13.04 7.96
CA GLU A 108 3.88 -12.86 9.41
C GLU A 108 2.63 -12.10 9.90
N ALA A 109 2.36 -12.20 11.20
CA ALA A 109 1.28 -11.45 11.82
C ALA A 109 1.57 -9.94 11.72
N PRO A 110 0.63 -9.11 11.26
CA PRO A 110 0.81 -7.66 11.21
C PRO A 110 1.17 -7.12 12.60
N PRO A 111 2.25 -6.35 12.75
CA PRO A 111 2.58 -5.72 14.01
C PRO A 111 1.50 -4.69 14.37
N GLN A 112 1.32 -4.40 15.66
CA GLN A 112 0.41 -3.34 16.09
C GLN A 112 1.01 -1.94 15.91
N LEU A 113 2.34 -1.84 15.83
CA LEU A 113 3.10 -0.60 15.71
C LEU A 113 4.27 -0.76 14.73
N ILE A 114 4.49 0.24 13.87
CA ILE A 114 5.68 0.37 13.00
C ILE A 114 6.20 1.80 13.16
N ALA A 115 7.47 1.97 13.54
CA ALA A 115 8.10 3.29 13.72
C ALA A 115 7.24 4.32 14.48
N SER A 116 6.43 3.85 15.45
CA SER A 116 5.46 4.61 16.27
C SER A 116 4.08 4.89 15.64
N SER A 117 3.79 4.41 14.43
CA SER A 117 2.44 4.43 13.86
C SER A 117 1.66 3.20 14.26
N ALA A 118 0.40 3.38 14.66
CA ALA A 118 -0.51 2.26 14.86
C ALA A 118 -0.88 1.63 13.51
N VAL A 119 -0.79 0.30 13.42
CA VAL A 119 -1.13 -0.45 12.21
C VAL A 119 -2.42 -1.22 12.45
N THR A 120 -3.40 -1.01 11.58
CA THR A 120 -4.69 -1.69 11.66
C THR A 120 -5.00 -2.36 10.34
N VAL A 121 -5.24 -3.67 10.37
CA VAL A 121 -5.75 -4.41 9.21
C VAL A 121 -7.27 -4.44 9.29
N VAL A 122 -7.93 -4.00 8.23
CA VAL A 122 -9.39 -3.95 8.12
C VAL A 122 -9.87 -4.82 6.97
N ALA A 123 -11.20 -4.98 6.86
CA ALA A 123 -11.81 -5.67 5.74
C ALA A 123 -11.40 -5.04 4.39
N ALA A 124 -11.34 -5.87 3.34
CA ALA A 124 -11.06 -5.37 2.00
C ALA A 124 -12.15 -4.40 1.54
N LEU A 125 -11.84 -3.54 0.57
CA LEU A 125 -12.77 -2.54 0.09
C LEU A 125 -14.06 -3.15 -0.51
N ASP A 126 -13.98 -4.31 -1.16
CA ASP A 126 -15.15 -5.04 -1.68
C ASP A 126 -16.08 -5.54 -0.56
N ASP A 127 -15.48 -6.05 0.52
CA ASP A 127 -16.22 -6.45 1.72
C ASP A 127 -16.86 -5.22 2.37
N LEU A 128 -16.11 -4.11 2.46
CA LEU A 128 -16.63 -2.85 2.99
C LEU A 128 -17.75 -2.31 2.12
N ALA A 129 -17.71 -2.46 0.80
CA ALA A 129 -18.78 -1.98 -0.09
C ALA A 129 -20.11 -2.69 0.21
N THR A 130 -20.07 -4.00 0.50
CA THR A 130 -21.25 -4.87 0.57
C THR A 130 -21.73 -5.18 1.98
N ARG A 131 -20.85 -5.18 2.99
CA ARG A 131 -21.15 -5.65 4.35
C ARG A 131 -21.25 -4.50 5.34
N GLY A 132 -22.47 -4.23 5.82
CA GLY A 132 -22.71 -3.17 6.82
C GLY A 132 -21.94 -3.36 8.13
N SER A 133 -21.75 -4.60 8.59
CA SER A 133 -20.96 -4.90 9.79
C SER A 133 -19.48 -4.56 9.62
N ALA A 134 -18.91 -4.75 8.43
CA ALA A 134 -17.52 -4.37 8.14
C ALA A 134 -17.35 -2.84 8.19
N LYS A 135 -18.32 -2.08 7.65
CA LYS A 135 -18.34 -0.60 7.76
C LYS A 135 -18.41 -0.14 9.22
N GLN A 136 -19.26 -0.77 10.03
CA GLN A 136 -19.41 -0.43 11.45
C GLN A 136 -18.14 -0.72 12.26
N GLU A 137 -17.43 -1.80 11.94
CA GLU A 137 -16.14 -2.13 12.56
C GLU A 137 -15.08 -1.09 12.21
N LEU A 138 -14.93 -0.76 10.92
CA LEU A 138 -14.03 0.30 10.46
C LEU A 138 -14.33 1.63 11.16
N TRP A 139 -15.61 2.00 11.26
CA TRP A 139 -16.01 3.24 11.93
C TRP A 139 -15.60 3.27 13.40
N ARG A 140 -15.77 2.15 14.12
CA ARG A 140 -15.33 2.05 15.53
C ARG A 140 -13.83 2.22 15.65
N LEU A 141 -13.05 1.59 14.78
CA LEU A 141 -11.58 1.70 14.76
C LEU A 141 -11.11 3.13 14.46
N MET A 142 -11.71 3.80 13.48
CA MET A 142 -11.37 5.20 13.15
C MET A 142 -11.74 6.17 14.28
N ALA A 143 -12.90 5.98 14.93
CA ALA A 143 -13.32 6.80 16.07
C ALA A 143 -12.37 6.64 17.28
N LEU A 144 -11.86 5.43 17.51
CA LEU A 144 -10.86 5.15 18.55
C LEU A 144 -9.51 5.82 18.23
N GLY A 145 -9.07 5.81 16.97
CA GLY A 145 -7.85 6.50 16.53
C GLY A 145 -7.94 8.03 16.66
N ALA A 146 -9.11 8.62 16.38
CA ALA A 146 -9.35 10.05 16.54
C ALA A 146 -9.33 10.51 18.01
N ALA A 147 -9.71 9.64 18.95
CA ALA A 147 -9.71 9.96 20.39
C ALA A 147 -8.30 10.07 21.00
N ILE A 148 -7.27 9.55 20.31
CA ILE A 148 -5.88 9.52 20.80
C ILE A 148 -5.08 10.75 20.33
N SER A 149 -5.61 11.56 19.41
CA SER A 149 -5.04 12.89 19.09
C SER A 149 -5.64 13.96 20.00
N PRO A 150 -4.93 14.47 21.03
CA PRO A 150 -5.36 15.68 21.69
C PRO A 150 -5.23 16.84 20.70
N VAL A 151 -6.33 17.57 20.53
CA VAL A 151 -6.35 18.90 19.92
C VAL A 151 -5.23 19.73 20.57
N SER A 152 -4.26 20.19 19.78
CA SER A 152 -3.34 21.26 20.15
C SER A 152 -3.79 22.55 19.48
#